data_AF-A0A950R311-F1
#
_entry.id   AF-A0A950R311-F1
#
_cell.length_a   1.000
_cell.length_b   1.000
_cell.length_c   1.000
_cell.angle_alpha   90.00
_cell.angle_beta   90.00
_cell.angle_gamma   90.00
#
_symmetry.space_group_name_H-M   'P 1'
#
loop_
_entity.id
_entity.type
_entity.pdbx_description
1 polymer ?
#
loop_
_entity_poly.entity_id
_entity_poly.type
_entity_poly.pdbx_seq_one_letter_code
_entity_poly.pdbx_strand_id
1 'polypeptide(L)'
;MTIGTKSVLFGAHCFLLHPFFVALAWTRLYGFPRDWRLYLAFFVHDLGYAGKGNIDGPEGEEHVHFGAAIMRRLCGREWEEFTCCHSRYWAKKTGRPYSKLCVADKLAFVLTPLWLYVPMTRRTGELAEYMRRARFSLDDIRNLEPWEARCLETGDEQSFLIGLRSYTKRWVEHHRDLAEDHWTTARAWARGEETSAAVLR
;
A
#
# COMPACT_ATOMS: atom_id res chain seq x y z
N MET A 1 -0.07 -1.17 21.44
CA MET A 1 0.35 -0.45 20.21
C MET A 1 -0.65 -0.75 19.12
N THR A 2 -1.06 0.26 18.34
CA THR A 2 -2.00 0.06 17.23
C THR A 2 -1.35 -0.76 16.11
N ILE A 3 -2.17 -1.33 15.21
CA ILE A 3 -1.66 -2.08 14.06
C ILE A 3 -0.74 -1.20 13.19
N GLY A 4 -1.12 0.06 12.99
CA GLY A 4 -0.34 1.07 12.27
C GLY A 4 1.06 1.29 12.85
N THR A 5 1.17 1.49 14.16
CA THR A 5 2.50 1.65 14.80
C THR A 5 3.34 0.38 14.70
N LYS A 6 2.74 -0.81 14.85
CA LYS A 6 3.47 -2.07 14.67
C LYS A 6 3.96 -2.20 13.21
N SER A 7 3.11 -1.83 12.24
CA SER A 7 3.43 -1.88 10.82
C SER A 7 4.67 -1.04 10.48
N VAL A 8 4.70 0.22 10.96
CA VAL A 8 5.83 1.14 10.73
C VAL A 8 7.12 0.68 11.41
N LEU A 9 7.05 0.00 12.55
CA LEU A 9 8.25 -0.42 13.28
C LEU A 9 8.83 -1.76 12.79
N PHE A 10 7.98 -2.74 12.50
CA PHE A 10 8.42 -4.10 12.19
C PHE A 10 7.46 -4.91 11.30
N GLY A 11 6.49 -4.25 10.65
CA GLY A 11 5.54 -4.87 9.73
C GLY A 11 5.85 -4.62 8.26
N ALA A 12 4.81 -4.60 7.42
CA ALA A 12 4.97 -4.39 5.98
C ALA A 12 5.62 -3.04 5.66
N HIS A 13 5.28 -2.00 6.42
CA HIS A 13 5.76 -0.64 6.21
C HIS A 13 6.93 -0.28 7.14
N CYS A 14 7.72 -1.29 7.56
CA CYS A 14 8.86 -1.09 8.44
C CYS A 14 9.80 -0.01 7.87
N PHE A 15 9.98 1.10 8.58
CA PHE A 15 10.71 2.28 8.08
C PHE A 15 12.18 2.00 7.71
N LEU A 16 12.75 0.89 8.20
CA LEU A 16 14.10 0.46 7.87
C LEU A 16 14.16 -0.44 6.62
N LEU A 17 13.17 -1.32 6.44
CA LEU A 17 13.18 -2.36 5.40
C LEU A 17 12.42 -1.94 4.15
N HIS A 18 11.24 -1.35 4.32
CA HIS A 18 10.36 -1.00 3.20
C HIS A 18 11.00 0.02 2.25
N PRO A 19 11.63 1.12 2.71
CA PRO A 19 12.27 2.07 1.80
C PRO A 19 13.39 1.46 0.94
N PHE A 20 14.07 0.42 1.45
CA PHE A 20 15.06 -0.32 0.67
C PHE A 20 14.40 -1.07 -0.50
N PHE A 21 13.28 -1.77 -0.26
CA PHE A 21 12.54 -2.45 -1.32
C PHE A 21 11.90 -1.47 -2.30
N VAL A 22 11.45 -0.30 -1.85
CA VAL A 22 10.98 0.79 -2.73
C VAL A 22 12.11 1.32 -3.62
N ALA A 23 13.31 1.55 -3.09
CA ALA A 23 14.46 1.96 -3.89
C ALA A 23 14.88 0.89 -4.92
N LEU A 24 14.81 -0.39 -4.54
CA LEU A 24 15.06 -1.51 -5.44
C LEU A 24 14.01 -1.59 -6.55
N ALA A 25 12.73 -1.43 -6.20
CA ALA A 25 11.61 -1.39 -7.14
C ALA A 25 11.73 -0.21 -8.12
N TRP A 26 12.02 0.98 -7.59
CA TRP A 26 12.28 2.18 -8.39
C TRP A 26 13.40 1.93 -9.40
N THR A 27 14.51 1.33 -8.95
CA THR A 27 15.65 1.01 -9.83
C THR A 27 15.25 0.09 -10.98
N ARG A 28 14.38 -0.89 -10.74
CA ARG A 28 13.88 -1.80 -11.79
C ARG A 28 12.91 -1.13 -12.77
N LEU A 29 12.11 -0.18 -12.29
CA LEU A 29 11.09 0.48 -13.12
C LEU A 29 11.66 1.65 -13.93
N TYR A 30 12.50 2.47 -13.28
CA TYR A 30 12.86 3.81 -13.75
C TYR A 30 14.37 4.06 -13.77
N GLY A 31 15.20 3.09 -13.37
CA GLY A 31 16.65 3.23 -13.24
C GLY A 31 17.08 3.81 -11.88
N PHE A 32 18.39 3.87 -11.66
CA PHE A 32 18.96 4.22 -10.35
C PHE A 32 18.47 5.60 -9.85
N PRO A 33 17.88 5.70 -8.63
CA PRO A 33 17.37 6.95 -8.07
C PRO A 33 18.52 7.89 -7.72
N ARG A 34 18.82 8.82 -8.62
CA ARG A 34 19.88 9.83 -8.44
C ARG A 34 19.43 11.04 -7.62
N ASP A 35 18.13 11.31 -7.59
CA ASP A 35 17.58 12.44 -6.84
C ASP A 35 17.43 12.06 -5.35
N TRP A 36 18.12 12.79 -4.47
CA TRP A 36 18.10 12.54 -3.04
C TRP A 36 16.69 12.65 -2.44
N ARG A 37 15.81 13.47 -3.04
CA ARG A 37 14.42 13.68 -2.60
C ARG A 37 13.58 12.41 -2.72
N LEU A 38 13.96 11.51 -3.64
CA LEU A 38 13.34 10.19 -3.76
C LEU A 38 13.56 9.34 -2.50
N TYR A 39 14.78 9.31 -1.97
CA TYR A 39 15.07 8.56 -0.75
C TYR A 39 14.30 9.11 0.46
N LEU A 40 14.17 10.43 0.53
CA LEU A 40 13.33 11.06 1.54
C LEU A 40 11.86 10.63 1.37
N ALA A 41 11.32 10.69 0.14
CA ALA A 41 9.95 10.24 -0.15
C ALA A 41 9.74 8.75 0.19
N PHE A 42 10.67 7.87 -0.20
CA PHE A 42 10.63 6.43 0.12
C PHE A 42 10.58 6.21 1.62
N PHE A 43 11.32 7.00 2.39
CA PHE A 43 11.37 6.87 3.84
C PHE A 43 10.08 7.35 4.52
N VAL A 44 9.51 8.48 4.09
CA VAL A 44 8.43 9.14 4.83
C VAL A 44 7.02 8.78 4.38
N HIS A 45 6.83 8.23 3.18
CA HIS A 45 5.50 8.08 2.57
C HIS A 45 4.49 7.30 3.42
N ASP A 46 4.94 6.26 4.12
CA ASP A 46 4.09 5.40 4.96
C ASP A 46 4.14 5.71 6.46
N LEU A 47 4.94 6.68 6.90
CA LEU A 47 5.05 7.00 8.33
C LEU A 47 3.73 7.48 8.94
N GLY A 48 2.79 7.94 8.12
CA GLY A 48 1.44 8.31 8.55
C GLY A 48 0.57 7.15 9.01
N TYR A 49 1.01 5.89 8.84
CA TYR A 49 0.37 4.76 9.49
C TYR A 49 0.60 4.73 11.01
N ALA A 50 1.61 5.43 11.54
CA ALA A 50 1.86 5.46 12.96
C ALA A 50 0.64 5.98 13.74
N GLY A 51 0.15 5.17 14.69
CA GLY A 51 -1.03 5.49 15.50
C GLY A 51 -2.38 5.13 14.88
N LYS A 52 -2.44 4.71 13.61
CA LYS A 52 -3.69 4.28 12.94
C LYS A 52 -4.19 2.94 13.47
N GLY A 53 -5.52 2.82 13.64
CA GLY A 53 -6.18 1.61 14.15
C GLY A 53 -6.37 0.49 13.12
N ASN A 54 -6.24 0.82 11.83
CA ASN A 54 -6.35 -0.07 10.67
C ASN A 54 -5.33 0.34 9.61
N ILE A 55 -4.96 -0.58 8.71
CA ILE A 55 -4.08 -0.29 7.55
C ILE A 55 -4.91 -0.15 6.26
N ASP A 56 -5.90 -1.01 6.09
CA ASP A 56 -6.71 -1.16 4.89
C ASP A 56 -8.17 -0.75 5.14
N GLY A 57 -8.37 0.16 6.11
CA GLY A 57 -9.63 0.78 6.50
C GLY A 57 -9.65 2.31 6.26
N PRO A 58 -10.71 3.02 6.71
CA PRO A 58 -10.86 4.46 6.49
C PRO A 58 -9.71 5.30 7.08
N GLU A 59 -9.30 5.00 8.31
CA GLU A 59 -8.20 5.73 8.96
C GLU A 59 -6.86 5.46 8.28
N GLY A 60 -6.67 4.21 7.84
CA GLY A 60 -5.49 3.73 7.15
C GLY A 60 -5.30 4.45 5.82
N GLU A 61 -6.35 4.69 5.04
CA GLU A 61 -6.27 5.43 3.76
C GLU A 61 -5.65 6.83 3.88
N GLU A 62 -5.76 7.46 5.05
CA GLU A 62 -5.25 8.81 5.30
C GLU A 62 -3.74 8.87 5.61
N HIS A 63 -3.03 7.72 5.68
CA HIS A 63 -1.60 7.67 5.97
C HIS A 63 -0.76 8.59 5.07
N VAL A 64 -1.23 8.84 3.85
CA VAL A 64 -0.56 9.65 2.82
C VAL A 64 -0.24 11.08 3.28
N HIS A 65 -1.03 11.65 4.20
CA HIS A 65 -0.95 13.06 4.55
C HIS A 65 0.33 13.43 5.28
N PHE A 66 0.79 12.58 6.21
CA PHE A 66 1.94 12.89 7.05
C PHE A 66 3.23 13.00 6.21
N GLY A 67 3.51 11.99 5.39
CA GLY A 67 4.66 11.99 4.49
C GLY A 67 4.59 13.15 3.48
N ALA A 68 3.41 13.40 2.91
CA ALA A 68 3.20 14.50 1.98
C ALA A 68 3.48 15.88 2.61
N ALA A 69 3.05 16.10 3.86
CA ALA A 69 3.30 17.36 4.57
C ALA A 69 4.80 17.61 4.83
N ILE A 70 5.56 16.56 5.17
CA ILE A 70 7.03 16.64 5.30
C ILE A 70 7.66 17.00 3.96
N MET A 71 7.27 16.29 2.89
CA MET A 71 7.80 16.51 1.55
C MET A 71 7.46 17.90 1.01
N ARG A 72 6.26 18.42 1.32
CA ARG A 72 5.89 19.80 1.03
C ARG A 72 6.85 20.79 1.67
N ARG A 73 7.08 20.62 2.98
CA ARG A 73 7.88 21.56 3.78
C ARG A 73 9.35 21.59 3.34
N LEU A 74 9.89 20.45 2.91
CA LEU A 74 11.31 20.31 2.60
C LEU A 74 11.62 20.42 1.10
N CYS A 75 10.69 20.03 0.23
CA CYS A 75 10.93 19.87 -1.21
C CYS A 75 9.90 20.58 -2.09
N GLY A 76 8.83 21.14 -1.52
CA GLY A 76 7.81 21.90 -2.25
C GLY A 76 6.58 21.09 -2.66
N ARG A 77 5.62 21.77 -3.26
CA ARG A 77 4.27 21.24 -3.57
C ARG A 77 4.27 20.07 -4.55
N GLU A 78 5.18 20.05 -5.51
CA GLU A 78 5.29 18.92 -6.46
C GLU A 78 5.62 17.61 -5.72
N TRP A 79 6.45 17.67 -4.69
CA TRP A 79 6.82 16.52 -3.86
C TRP A 79 5.73 16.12 -2.86
N GLU A 80 4.93 17.08 -2.40
CA GLU A 80 3.68 16.81 -1.67
C GLU A 80 2.75 15.96 -2.52
N GLU A 81 2.48 16.37 -3.76
CA GLU A 81 1.56 15.67 -4.67
C GLU A 81 2.11 14.31 -5.09
N PHE A 82 3.41 14.24 -5.43
CA PHE A 82 4.11 12.99 -5.72
C PHE A 82 4.00 11.98 -4.57
N THR A 83 4.15 12.45 -3.33
CA THR A 83 4.09 11.58 -2.15
C THR A 83 2.65 11.26 -1.77
N CYS A 84 1.73 12.22 -1.80
CA CYS A 84 0.32 12.01 -1.45
C CYS A 84 -0.38 11.02 -2.39
N CYS A 85 -0.01 11.02 -3.68
CA CYS A 85 -0.61 10.15 -4.68
C CYS A 85 0.08 8.77 -4.79
N HIS A 86 0.82 8.32 -3.77
CA HIS A 86 1.40 6.98 -3.75
C HIS A 86 0.38 5.88 -3.41
N SER A 87 -0.78 6.24 -2.83
CA SER A 87 -1.89 5.30 -2.59
C SER A 87 -2.87 5.31 -3.77
N ARG A 88 -3.13 4.15 -4.37
CA ARG A 88 -4.09 3.98 -5.48
C ARG A 88 -5.48 4.45 -5.09
N TYR A 89 -5.95 4.00 -3.93
CA TYR A 89 -7.28 4.32 -3.42
C TYR A 89 -7.42 5.81 -3.10
N TRP A 90 -6.40 6.41 -2.49
CA TRP A 90 -6.41 7.85 -2.19
C TRP A 90 -6.41 8.70 -3.46
N ALA A 91 -5.56 8.35 -4.44
CA ALA A 91 -5.52 9.00 -5.74
C ALA A 91 -6.90 8.92 -6.43
N LYS A 92 -7.51 7.73 -6.46
CA LYS A 92 -8.85 7.54 -7.05
C LYS A 92 -9.93 8.32 -6.32
N LYS A 93 -9.94 8.31 -4.97
CA LYS A 93 -10.89 9.03 -4.11
C LYS A 93 -10.82 10.54 -4.32
N THR A 94 -9.63 11.08 -4.58
CA THR A 94 -9.40 12.51 -4.79
C THR A 94 -9.44 12.94 -6.25
N GLY A 95 -9.72 12.01 -7.18
CA GLY A 95 -9.76 12.29 -8.62
C GLY A 95 -8.40 12.68 -9.20
N ARG A 96 -7.30 12.22 -8.58
CA ARG A 96 -5.92 12.51 -8.99
C ARG A 96 -5.26 11.28 -9.62
N PRO A 97 -4.32 11.46 -10.56
CA PRO A 97 -3.49 10.35 -11.02
C PRO A 97 -2.58 9.88 -9.88
N TYR A 98 -2.33 8.57 -9.82
CA TYR A 98 -1.32 8.02 -8.92
C TYR A 98 0.09 8.42 -9.39
N SER A 99 1.04 8.48 -8.47
CA SER A 99 2.42 8.87 -8.77
C SER A 99 3.31 7.68 -9.14
N LYS A 100 4.50 7.93 -9.69
CA LYS A 100 5.52 6.88 -9.88
C LYS A 100 5.92 6.21 -8.57
N LEU A 101 5.82 6.92 -7.44
CA LEU A 101 6.04 6.34 -6.12
C LEU A 101 5.01 5.23 -5.81
N CYS A 102 3.75 5.40 -6.24
CA CYS A 102 2.73 4.37 -6.12
C CYS A 102 3.16 3.06 -6.78
N VAL A 103 3.62 3.15 -8.03
CA VAL A 103 4.02 1.95 -8.80
C VAL A 103 5.23 1.27 -8.16
N ALA A 104 6.23 2.07 -7.74
CA ALA A 104 7.40 1.56 -7.05
C ALA A 104 7.04 0.89 -5.71
N ASP A 105 6.12 1.47 -4.93
CA ASP A 105 5.60 0.90 -3.69
C ASP A 105 4.91 -0.46 -3.93
N LYS A 106 4.01 -0.55 -4.93
CA LYS A 106 3.36 -1.82 -5.28
C LYS A 106 4.33 -2.90 -5.72
N LEU A 107 5.37 -2.51 -6.47
CA LEU A 107 6.43 -3.44 -6.82
C LEU A 107 7.31 -3.82 -5.62
N ALA A 108 7.52 -2.93 -4.64
CA ALA A 108 8.26 -3.23 -3.42
C ALA A 108 7.62 -4.38 -2.64
N PHE A 109 6.30 -4.37 -2.49
CA PHE A 109 5.54 -5.51 -1.96
C PHE A 109 5.81 -6.81 -2.74
N VAL A 110 5.73 -6.75 -4.07
CA VAL A 110 5.99 -7.90 -4.95
C VAL A 110 7.45 -8.38 -4.89
N LEU A 111 8.42 -7.52 -4.58
CA LEU A 111 9.83 -7.89 -4.49
C LEU A 111 10.24 -8.38 -3.10
N THR A 112 9.51 -7.99 -2.06
CA THR A 112 9.83 -8.39 -0.68
C THR A 112 9.72 -9.91 -0.55
N PRO A 113 10.75 -10.63 -0.06
CA PRO A 113 10.69 -12.08 0.08
C PRO A 113 9.57 -12.54 1.01
N LEU A 114 8.82 -13.58 0.64
CA LEU A 114 7.71 -14.08 1.44
C LEU A 114 8.15 -14.53 2.85
N TRP A 115 9.32 -15.15 2.95
CA TRP A 115 9.87 -15.59 4.24
C TRP A 115 10.11 -14.43 5.22
N LEU A 116 10.27 -13.21 4.71
CA LEU A 116 10.41 -11.99 5.51
C LEU A 116 9.04 -11.33 5.72
N TYR A 117 8.25 -11.17 4.65
CA TYR A 117 6.97 -10.46 4.66
C TYR A 117 5.92 -11.15 5.56
N VAL A 118 5.79 -12.46 5.44
CA VAL A 118 4.78 -13.25 6.16
C VAL A 118 4.93 -13.13 7.69
N PRO A 119 6.10 -13.40 8.31
CA PRO A 119 6.21 -13.29 9.76
C PRO A 119 6.01 -11.86 10.26
N MET A 120 6.49 -10.84 9.52
CA MET A 120 6.29 -9.43 9.88
C MET A 120 4.79 -9.08 9.92
N THR A 121 4.08 -9.36 8.83
CA THR A 121 2.65 -8.99 8.70
C THR A 121 1.71 -9.84 9.55
N ARG A 122 2.06 -11.10 9.84
CA ARG A 122 1.36 -11.91 10.85
C ARG A 122 1.49 -11.31 12.24
N ARG A 123 2.71 -10.90 12.63
CA ARG A 123 2.98 -10.37 13.98
C ARG A 123 2.32 -9.02 14.22
N THR A 124 2.21 -8.18 13.18
CA THR A 124 1.53 -6.88 13.29
C THR A 124 0.00 -7.04 13.29
N GLY A 125 -0.52 -8.04 12.58
CA GLY A 125 -1.95 -8.29 12.36
C GLY A 125 -2.43 -7.85 10.97
N GLU A 126 -1.55 -7.29 10.15
CA GLU A 126 -1.85 -6.74 8.82
C GLU A 126 -2.39 -7.81 7.88
N LEU A 127 -1.75 -8.98 7.86
CA LEU A 127 -2.16 -10.07 6.99
C LEU A 127 -3.60 -10.54 7.30
N ALA A 128 -3.94 -10.61 8.58
CA ALA A 128 -5.28 -10.96 9.01
C ALA A 128 -6.31 -9.89 8.63
N GLU A 129 -5.93 -8.61 8.63
CA GLU A 129 -6.79 -7.51 8.15
C GLU A 129 -7.02 -7.61 6.64
N TYR A 130 -5.96 -7.76 5.84
CA TYR A 130 -6.05 -7.88 4.38
C TYR A 130 -6.90 -9.07 3.95
N MET A 131 -6.67 -10.24 4.55
CA MET A 131 -7.44 -11.44 4.22
C MET A 131 -8.90 -11.33 4.65
N ARG A 132 -9.18 -10.70 5.79
CA ARG A 132 -10.55 -10.46 6.23
C ARG A 132 -11.28 -9.56 5.23
N ARG A 133 -10.65 -8.47 4.80
CA ARG A 133 -11.24 -7.57 3.81
C ARG A 133 -11.54 -8.28 2.50
N ALA A 134 -10.55 -8.99 1.94
CA ALA A 134 -10.71 -9.71 0.67
C ALA A 134 -11.83 -10.76 0.71
N ARG A 135 -12.08 -11.39 1.87
CA ARG A 135 -13.22 -12.29 2.06
C ARG A 135 -14.58 -11.59 2.02
N PHE A 136 -14.65 -10.32 2.41
CA PHE A 136 -15.90 -9.57 2.47
C PHE A 136 -16.22 -8.83 1.18
N SER A 137 -15.20 -8.33 0.46
CA SER A 137 -15.40 -7.71 -0.85
C SER A 137 -14.10 -7.69 -1.66
N LEU A 138 -14.22 -8.11 -2.93
CA LEU A 138 -13.22 -7.90 -3.98
C LEU A 138 -13.70 -6.83 -4.99
N ASP A 139 -14.81 -6.15 -4.71
CA ASP A 139 -15.49 -5.27 -5.67
C ASP A 139 -14.66 -4.03 -6.03
N ASP A 140 -13.70 -3.68 -5.16
CA ASP A 140 -12.76 -2.59 -5.39
C ASP A 140 -11.55 -3.00 -6.26
N ILE A 141 -11.44 -4.29 -6.63
CA ILE A 141 -10.37 -4.88 -7.43
C ILE A 141 -10.93 -5.37 -8.77
N ARG A 142 -10.61 -4.67 -9.86
CA ARG A 142 -10.95 -5.09 -11.22
C ARG A 142 -9.78 -5.83 -11.88
N ASN A 143 -10.09 -6.58 -12.95
CA ASN A 143 -9.15 -7.35 -13.76
C ASN A 143 -8.44 -8.48 -13.00
N LEU A 144 -9.06 -9.03 -11.95
CA LEU A 144 -8.57 -10.26 -11.31
C LEU A 144 -8.72 -11.46 -12.26
N GLU A 145 -7.67 -12.26 -12.38
CA GLU A 145 -7.81 -13.56 -13.06
C GLU A 145 -8.63 -14.53 -12.19
N PRO A 146 -9.38 -15.47 -12.78
CA PRO A 146 -10.16 -16.44 -12.01
C PRO A 146 -9.35 -17.24 -10.99
N TRP A 147 -8.07 -17.51 -11.28
CA TRP A 147 -7.20 -18.23 -10.35
C TRP A 147 -6.67 -17.33 -9.22
N GLU A 148 -6.44 -16.04 -9.49
CA GLU A 148 -6.06 -15.06 -8.46
C GLU A 148 -7.22 -14.88 -7.48
N ALA A 149 -8.46 -14.75 -8.00
CA ALA A 149 -9.66 -14.69 -7.18
C ALA A 149 -9.77 -15.91 -6.25
N ARG A 150 -9.62 -17.14 -6.79
CA ARG A 150 -9.61 -18.36 -5.98
C ARG A 150 -8.55 -18.32 -4.89
N CYS A 151 -7.34 -17.87 -5.21
CA CYS A 151 -6.25 -17.70 -4.23
C CYS A 151 -6.66 -16.77 -3.07
N LEU A 152 -7.29 -15.64 -3.38
CA LEU A 152 -7.73 -14.65 -2.39
C LEU A 152 -8.88 -15.18 -1.50
N GLU A 153 -9.73 -16.05 -2.04
CA GLU A 153 -10.89 -16.63 -1.35
C GLU A 153 -10.55 -17.87 -0.50
N THR A 154 -9.42 -18.53 -0.77
CA THR A 154 -9.04 -19.79 -0.08
C THR A 154 -9.00 -19.69 1.44
N GLY A 155 -8.65 -18.51 1.97
CA GLY A 155 -8.40 -18.33 3.38
C GLY A 155 -7.05 -18.85 3.88
N ASP A 156 -6.21 -19.39 3.00
CA ASP A 156 -4.83 -19.75 3.27
C ASP A 156 -3.90 -18.57 2.99
N GLU A 157 -3.01 -18.26 3.93
CA GLU A 157 -2.14 -17.07 3.86
C GLU A 157 -1.14 -17.13 2.69
N GLN A 158 -0.61 -18.32 2.38
CA GLN A 158 0.36 -18.46 1.29
C GLN A 158 -0.33 -18.30 -0.06
N SER A 159 -1.44 -19.01 -0.26
CA SER A 159 -2.27 -18.92 -1.46
C SER A 159 -2.75 -17.49 -1.68
N PHE A 160 -3.24 -16.84 -0.62
CA PHE A 160 -3.65 -15.44 -0.62
C PHE A 160 -2.52 -14.52 -1.12
N LEU A 161 -1.32 -14.62 -0.54
CA LEU A 161 -0.19 -13.77 -0.93
C LEU A 161 0.32 -14.08 -2.34
N ILE A 162 0.26 -15.32 -2.79
CA ILE A 162 0.61 -15.69 -4.18
C ILE A 162 -0.34 -15.00 -5.16
N GLY A 163 -1.65 -15.11 -4.94
CA GLY A 163 -2.67 -14.46 -5.78
C GLY A 163 -2.53 -12.94 -5.76
N LEU A 164 -2.40 -12.34 -4.57
CA LEU A 164 -2.26 -10.90 -4.41
C LEU A 164 -0.99 -10.35 -5.06
N ARG A 165 0.14 -11.06 -4.95
CA ARG A 165 1.40 -10.66 -5.61
C ARG A 165 1.33 -10.80 -7.12
N SER A 166 0.68 -11.83 -7.63
CA SER A 166 0.46 -11.96 -9.08
C SER A 166 -0.35 -10.79 -9.61
N TYR A 167 -1.50 -10.52 -8.98
CA TYR A 167 -2.36 -9.41 -9.35
C TYR A 167 -1.61 -8.08 -9.31
N THR A 168 -0.90 -7.83 -8.19
CA THR A 168 -0.14 -6.59 -8.00
C THR A 168 0.98 -6.44 -9.02
N LYS A 169 1.65 -7.54 -9.38
CA LYS A 169 2.69 -7.53 -10.42
C LYS A 169 2.11 -7.16 -11.78
N ARG A 170 0.97 -7.74 -12.17
CA ARG A 170 0.29 -7.39 -13.44
C ARG A 170 -0.18 -5.94 -13.44
N TRP A 171 -0.71 -5.47 -12.31
CA TRP A 171 -1.06 -4.06 -12.14
C TRP A 171 0.18 -3.17 -12.36
N VAL A 172 1.31 -3.47 -11.71
CA VAL A 172 2.56 -2.71 -11.91
C VAL A 172 3.01 -2.71 -13.37
N GLU A 173 2.98 -3.87 -14.05
CA GLU A 173 3.41 -4.00 -15.44
C GLU A 173 2.55 -3.15 -16.38
N HIS A 174 1.23 -3.11 -16.15
CA HIS A 174 0.31 -2.27 -16.92
C HIS A 174 0.48 -0.76 -16.65
N HIS A 175 0.81 -0.39 -15.41
CA HIS A 175 0.82 0.99 -14.93
C HIS A 175 2.23 1.60 -14.84
N ARG A 176 3.28 0.88 -15.28
CA ARG A 176 4.68 1.33 -15.20
C ARG A 176 4.91 2.68 -15.88
N ASP A 177 4.21 2.93 -16.97
CA ASP A 177 4.29 4.15 -17.77
C ASP A 177 3.16 5.13 -17.48
N LEU A 178 2.55 5.03 -16.28
CA LEU A 178 1.48 5.90 -15.79
C LEU A 178 0.18 5.86 -16.62
N ALA A 179 -0.17 4.68 -17.13
CA ALA A 179 -1.48 4.45 -17.74
C ALA A 179 -2.62 4.78 -16.76
N GLU A 180 -3.80 5.16 -17.26
CA GLU A 180 -4.93 5.48 -16.39
C GLU A 180 -5.37 4.25 -15.56
N ASP A 181 -5.54 4.42 -14.24
CA ASP A 181 -5.93 3.32 -13.35
C ASP A 181 -7.44 3.06 -13.41
N HIS A 182 -7.82 2.12 -14.27
CA HIS A 182 -9.17 1.53 -14.32
C HIS A 182 -9.28 0.22 -13.54
N TRP A 183 -8.19 -0.24 -12.90
CA TRP A 183 -8.18 -1.48 -12.13
C TRP A 183 -8.65 -1.25 -10.68
N THR A 184 -8.35 -0.08 -10.12
CA THR A 184 -8.76 0.32 -8.78
C THR A 184 -10.07 1.12 -8.81
N THR A 185 -11.03 0.74 -7.98
CA THR A 185 -12.23 1.55 -7.73
C THR A 185 -12.10 2.30 -6.41
N ALA A 186 -12.56 3.55 -6.35
CA ALA A 186 -12.58 4.30 -5.10
C ALA A 186 -13.47 3.58 -4.08
N ARG A 187 -13.00 3.47 -2.84
CA ARG A 187 -13.74 2.82 -1.76
C ARG A 187 -14.78 3.80 -1.21
N ALA A 188 -16.03 3.35 -1.15
CA ALA A 188 -17.10 4.04 -0.44
C ALA A 188 -17.23 3.41 0.94
N TRP A 189 -16.72 4.10 1.95
CA TRP A 189 -16.88 3.66 3.35
C TRP A 189 -18.30 4.01 3.81
N ALA A 190 -19.11 2.99 4.12
CA ALA A 190 -20.42 3.22 4.72
C ALA A 190 -20.23 3.67 6.18
N ARG A 191 -21.08 4.60 6.66
CA ARG A 191 -21.04 5.13 8.05
C ARG A 191 -21.10 4.06 9.17
N GLY A 192 -21.43 2.81 8.84
CA GLY A 192 -21.48 1.67 9.78
C GLY A 192 -20.20 0.84 9.87
N GLU A 193 -19.21 1.03 8.99
CA GLU A 193 -17.91 0.34 9.06
C GLU A 193 -16.91 1.09 9.95
N GLU A 194 -17.14 2.39 10.18
CA GLU A 194 -16.41 3.23 11.15
C GLU A 194 -16.54 2.71 12.59
N THR A 195 -17.66 2.04 12.94
CA THR A 195 -17.95 1.56 14.30
C THR A 195 -17.42 0.16 14.60
N SER A 196 -17.11 -0.68 13.61
CA SER A 196 -16.55 -2.03 13.88
C SER A 196 -15.10 -2.00 14.38
N ALA A 197 -14.37 -0.91 14.16
CA ALA A 197 -13.07 -0.68 14.79
C ALA A 197 -13.17 -0.43 16.31
N ALA A 198 -14.35 -0.03 16.82
CA ALA A 198 -14.58 0.23 18.24
C ALA A 198 -14.84 -1.05 19.06
N VAL A 199 -15.06 -2.21 18.41
CA VAL A 199 -15.34 -3.49 19.08
C VAL A 199 -14.06 -4.22 19.52
N LEU A 200 -12.88 -3.66 19.23
CA LEU A 200 -11.57 -4.20 19.65
C LEU A 200 -10.83 -3.25 20.61
N ARG A 201 -11.53 -2.81 21.67
CA ARG A 201 -10.89 -2.31 22.89
C ARG A 201 -10.90 -3.39 23.97
#